data_AF-A0A1H9XQB7-F1
#
_entry.id   AF-A0A1H9XQB7-F1
#
_cell.length_a   1.000
_cell.length_b   1.000
_cell.length_c   1.000
_cell.angle_alpha   90.00
_cell.angle_beta   90.00
_cell.angle_gamma   90.00
#
_symmetry.space_group_name_H-M   'P 1'
#
loop_
_entity.id
_entity.type
_entity.pdbx_description
1 polymer ?
#
loop_
_entity_poly.entity_id
_entity_poly.type
_entity_poly.pdbx_seq_one_letter_code
_entity_poly.pdbx_strand_id
1 'polypeptide(L)'
;MTVGSTGQRHDQRRGSPRTHGERLARWSLGMLVAFALWTAAFVGLSGVVAGWLGADMTGGDVAYIREWLPWSAVTLLWVLPLVVGVVLGGRAVRAGAGREGTAALVLNSLILTLVVAPSLVDRLLHL
;
A
#
# COMPACT_ATOMS: atom_id res chain seq x y z
N MET A 1 -42.81 -16.83 -43.60
CA MET A 1 -42.49 -15.56 -42.91
C MET A 1 -42.22 -15.90 -41.45
N THR A 2 -40.95 -16.10 -41.09
CA THR A 2 -40.53 -16.49 -39.74
C THR A 2 -39.59 -15.42 -39.24
N VAL A 3 -40.17 -14.52 -38.44
CA VAL A 3 -39.48 -13.45 -37.73
C VAL A 3 -38.92 -14.02 -36.43
N GLY A 4 -37.67 -13.68 -36.12
CA GLY A 4 -37.18 -13.64 -34.74
C GLY A 4 -35.93 -14.46 -34.45
N SER A 5 -34.75 -13.88 -34.66
CA SER A 5 -33.51 -14.35 -34.00
C SER A 5 -32.49 -13.25 -33.69
N THR A 6 -32.89 -11.98 -33.68
CA THR A 6 -31.99 -10.83 -33.40
C THR A 6 -31.96 -10.40 -31.93
N GLY A 7 -32.40 -11.25 -31.01
CA GLY A 7 -32.60 -10.89 -29.59
C GLY A 7 -31.48 -11.26 -28.61
N GLN A 8 -30.34 -11.82 -29.03
CA GLN A 8 -29.34 -12.35 -28.10
C GLN A 8 -27.90 -11.92 -28.38
N ARG A 9 -27.57 -10.61 -28.33
CA ARG A 9 -26.15 -10.17 -28.24
C ARG A 9 -25.92 -8.87 -27.43
N HIS A 10 -26.77 -8.56 -26.45
CA HIS A 10 -26.62 -7.31 -25.66
C HIS A 10 -26.44 -7.44 -24.15
N ASP A 11 -26.19 -8.64 -23.60
CA ASP A 11 -26.01 -8.82 -22.14
C ASP A 11 -24.57 -9.08 -21.67
N GLN A 12 -23.56 -8.98 -22.54
CA GLN A 12 -22.17 -9.33 -22.19
C GLN A 12 -21.31 -8.21 -21.56
N ARG A 13 -21.87 -7.05 -21.22
CA ARG A 13 -21.08 -5.91 -20.68
C ARG A 13 -21.42 -5.48 -19.25
N ARG A 14 -22.16 -6.29 -18.49
CA ARG A 14 -22.18 -6.14 -17.03
C ARG A 14 -21.13 -7.08 -16.46
N GLY A 15 -19.90 -6.59 -16.33
CA GLY A 15 -18.85 -7.29 -15.58
C GLY A 15 -19.43 -7.71 -14.24
N SER A 16 -19.51 -9.02 -13.99
CA SER A 16 -20.23 -9.51 -12.83
C SER A 16 -19.60 -8.90 -11.57
N PRO A 17 -20.38 -8.54 -10.54
CA PRO A 17 -19.84 -7.91 -9.32
C PRO A 17 -18.67 -8.70 -8.70
N ARG A 18 -18.65 -10.04 -8.88
CA ARG A 18 -17.54 -10.91 -8.52
C ARG A 18 -16.22 -10.56 -9.23
N THR A 19 -16.26 -10.31 -10.55
CA THR A 19 -15.07 -9.94 -11.34
C THR A 19 -14.46 -8.60 -10.93
N HIS A 20 -15.27 -7.67 -10.41
CA HIS A 20 -14.78 -6.38 -9.91
C HIS A 20 -14.05 -6.54 -8.57
N GLY A 21 -14.62 -7.32 -7.64
CA GLY A 21 -13.98 -7.62 -6.35
C GLY A 21 -12.66 -8.38 -6.49
N GLU A 22 -12.61 -9.40 -7.35
CA GLU A 22 -11.39 -10.18 -7.64
C GLU A 22 -10.28 -9.30 -8.24
N ARG A 23 -10.63 -8.39 -9.16
CA ARG A 23 -9.67 -7.41 -9.68
C ARG A 23 -9.09 -6.56 -8.57
N LEU A 24 -9.93 -5.98 -7.70
CA LEU A 24 -9.47 -5.16 -6.57
C LEU A 24 -8.56 -5.95 -5.61
N ALA A 25 -8.86 -7.23 -5.35
CA ALA A 25 -8.02 -8.09 -4.53
C ALA A 25 -6.63 -8.32 -5.19
N ARG A 26 -6.58 -8.57 -6.50
CA ARG A 26 -5.31 -8.69 -7.24
C ARG A 26 -4.50 -7.39 -7.23
N TRP A 27 -5.15 -6.23 -7.40
CA TRP A 27 -4.48 -4.94 -7.29
C TRP A 27 -3.93 -4.70 -5.88
N SER A 28 -4.70 -5.07 -4.84
CA SER A 28 -4.27 -5.00 -3.44
C SER A 28 -3.05 -5.89 -3.16
N LEU A 29 -3.01 -7.11 -3.71
CA LEU A 29 -1.83 -7.98 -3.63
C LEU A 29 -0.66 -7.44 -4.45
N GLY A 30 -0.94 -6.81 -5.60
CA GLY A 30 0.07 -6.11 -6.39
C GLY A 30 0.77 -4.99 -5.62
N MET A 31 0.08 -4.33 -4.68
CA MET A 31 0.69 -3.32 -3.81
C MET A 31 1.75 -3.89 -2.87
N LEU A 32 1.69 -5.18 -2.53
CA LEU A 32 2.77 -5.83 -1.77
C LEU A 32 4.06 -5.94 -2.58
N VAL A 33 3.94 -6.24 -3.89
CA VAL A 33 5.08 -6.26 -4.80
C VAL A 33 5.63 -4.84 -4.99
N ALA A 34 4.75 -3.86 -5.19
CA ALA A 34 5.15 -2.45 -5.27
C ALA A 34 5.87 -2.00 -3.99
N PHE A 35 5.35 -2.37 -2.82
CA PHE A 35 6.00 -2.11 -1.53
C PHE A 35 7.38 -2.77 -1.44
N ALA A 36 7.51 -4.03 -1.83
CA ALA A 36 8.79 -4.74 -1.78
C ALA A 36 9.84 -4.11 -2.71
N LEU A 37 9.47 -3.81 -3.96
CA LEU A 37 10.35 -3.13 -4.92
C LEU A 37 10.72 -1.72 -4.45
N TRP A 38 9.74 -0.97 -3.92
CA TRP A 38 9.98 0.35 -3.38
C TRP A 38 10.89 0.31 -2.15
N THR A 39 10.73 -0.69 -1.28
CA THR A 39 11.60 -0.90 -0.12
C THR A 39 13.03 -1.20 -0.55
N ALA A 40 13.24 -2.06 -1.55
CA ALA A 40 14.57 -2.36 -2.06
C ALA A 40 15.25 -1.12 -2.66
N ALA A 41 14.51 -0.34 -3.47
CA ALA A 41 14.99 0.93 -4.01
C ALA A 41 15.31 1.92 -2.89
N PHE A 42 14.44 1.99 -1.88
CA PHE A 42 14.60 2.87 -0.74
C PHE A 42 15.85 2.55 0.08
N VAL A 43 16.08 1.28 0.42
CA VAL A 43 17.29 0.82 1.13
C VAL A 43 18.55 1.09 0.31
N GLY A 44 18.50 0.89 -1.00
CA GLY A 44 19.62 1.20 -1.90
C GLY A 44 19.93 2.71 -1.96
N LEU A 45 18.88 3.55 -2.00
CA LEU A 45 19.02 5.00 -2.05
C LEU A 45 19.38 5.61 -0.69
N SER A 46 18.94 5.03 0.42
CA SER A 46 19.19 5.58 1.75
C SER A 46 20.69 5.64 2.09
N GLY A 47 21.48 4.68 1.62
CA GLY A 47 22.94 4.73 1.76
C GLY A 47 23.58 5.88 0.98
N VAL A 48 23.07 6.17 -0.22
CA VAL A 48 23.55 7.27 -1.07
C VAL A 48 23.13 8.63 -0.49
N VAL A 49 21.88 8.75 -0.05
CA VAL A 49 21.34 9.98 0.53
C VAL A 49 22.05 10.32 1.85
N ALA A 50 22.36 9.32 2.68
CA ALA A 50 23.14 9.52 3.91
C ALA A 50 24.55 10.07 3.63
N GLY A 51 25.18 9.61 2.55
CA GLY A 51 26.48 10.13 2.11
C GLY A 51 26.40 11.56 1.53
N TRP A 52 25.32 11.89 0.82
CA TRP A 52 25.12 13.21 0.22
C TRP A 52 24.73 14.30 1.22
N LEU A 53 23.99 13.95 2.26
CA LEU A 53 23.55 14.89 3.28
C LEU A 53 24.65 15.25 4.29
N GLY A 54 25.85 14.66 4.17
CA GLY A 54 27.00 15.02 4.99
C GLY A 54 26.67 14.88 6.48
N ALA A 55 26.35 13.67 6.93
CA ALA A 55 25.98 13.37 8.31
C ALA A 55 27.15 13.56 9.29
N ASP A 56 27.70 14.76 9.39
CA ASP A 56 28.37 15.25 10.58
C ASP A 56 27.26 15.53 11.60
N MET A 57 27.00 14.56 12.48
CA MET A 57 26.04 14.65 13.59
C MET A 57 26.50 15.65 14.69
N THR A 58 26.81 16.89 14.31
CA THR A 58 27.36 17.92 15.18
C THR A 58 26.49 19.18 15.17
N GLY A 59 25.25 19.05 15.63
CA GLY A 59 24.38 20.21 15.84
C GLY A 59 23.10 19.79 16.55
N GLY A 60 22.84 20.38 17.72
CA GLY A 60 21.76 20.01 18.64
C GLY A 60 20.34 20.12 18.08
N ASP A 61 19.36 19.85 18.95
CA ASP A 61 17.89 19.69 18.77
C ASP A 61 17.20 20.45 17.61
N VAL A 62 17.75 21.58 17.15
CA VAL A 62 17.27 22.35 15.99
C VAL A 62 17.57 21.66 14.65
N ALA A 63 18.69 20.94 14.52
CA ALA A 63 19.00 20.12 13.33
C ALA A 63 18.03 18.92 13.25
N TYR A 64 17.73 18.31 14.40
CA TYR A 64 16.79 17.20 14.51
C TYR A 64 15.44 17.58 13.89
N ILE A 65 14.83 18.71 14.29
CA ILE A 65 13.50 19.10 13.77
C ILE A 65 13.51 19.40 12.25
N ARG A 66 14.56 20.02 11.71
CA ARG A 66 14.67 20.32 10.27
C ARG A 66 14.91 19.07 9.42
N GLU A 67 15.65 18.10 9.93
CA GLU A 67 15.94 16.83 9.26
C GLU A 67 14.81 15.80 9.42
N TRP A 68 13.95 15.98 10.43
CA TRP A 68 12.86 15.06 10.76
C TRP A 68 11.63 15.20 9.85
N LEU A 69 11.34 16.40 9.33
CA LEU A 69 10.23 16.61 8.41
C LEU A 69 10.43 15.86 7.07
N PRO A 70 11.61 15.95 6.43
CA PRO A 70 11.94 15.12 5.27
C PRO A 70 11.83 13.63 5.56
N TRP A 71 12.36 13.17 6.71
CA TRP A 71 12.32 11.76 7.06
C TRP A 71 10.89 11.26 7.29
N SER A 72 10.08 12.00 8.04
CA SER A 72 8.68 11.63 8.27
C SER A 72 7.89 11.57 6.96
N ALA A 73 8.10 12.53 6.05
CA ALA A 73 7.48 12.53 4.73
C ALA A 73 7.92 11.33 3.89
N VAL A 74 9.20 10.97 3.94
CA VAL A 74 9.77 9.81 3.24
C VAL A 74 9.21 8.50 3.80
N THR A 75 9.10 8.36 5.13
CA THR A 75 8.50 7.18 5.77
C THR A 75 7.02 7.06 5.41
N LEU A 76 6.27 8.17 5.43
CA LEU A 76 4.87 8.20 5.01
C LEU A 76 4.70 7.80 3.54
N LEU A 77 5.58 8.28 2.66
CA LEU A 77 5.60 7.89 1.25
C LEU A 77 5.98 6.41 1.08
N TRP A 78 6.88 5.90 1.91
CA TRP A 78 7.32 4.50 1.89
C TRP A 78 6.22 3.51 2.28
N VAL A 79 5.39 3.84 3.27
CA VAL A 79 4.26 2.97 3.69
C VAL A 79 3.02 3.15 2.81
N LEU A 80 3.00 4.13 1.90
CA LEU A 80 1.86 4.45 1.05
C LEU A 80 1.31 3.24 0.26
N PRO A 81 2.14 2.37 -0.36
CA PRO A 81 1.63 1.21 -1.08
C PRO A 81 0.85 0.26 -0.16
N LEU A 82 1.27 0.06 1.08
CA LEU A 82 0.57 -0.78 2.05
C LEU A 82 -0.78 -0.17 2.43
N VAL A 83 -0.84 1.14 2.65
CA VAL A 83 -2.10 1.85 2.95
C VAL A 83 -3.08 1.71 1.78
N VAL A 84 -2.60 1.92 0.54
CA VAL A 84 -3.40 1.72 -0.68
C VAL A 84 -3.85 0.26 -0.77
N GLY A 85 -2.96 -0.70 -0.48
CA GLY A 85 -3.27 -2.12 -0.45
C GLY A 85 -4.39 -2.47 0.55
N VAL A 86 -4.36 -1.92 1.77
CA VAL A 86 -5.43 -2.07 2.77
C VAL A 86 -6.76 -1.52 2.25
N VAL A 87 -6.75 -0.31 1.68
CA VAL A 87 -7.97 0.32 1.14
C VAL A 87 -8.55 -0.51 -0.01
N LEU A 88 -7.72 -0.99 -0.93
CA LEU A 88 -8.14 -1.85 -2.04
C LEU A 88 -8.66 -3.20 -1.55
N GLY A 89 -8.00 -3.82 -0.56
CA GLY A 89 -8.44 -5.08 0.05
C GLY A 89 -9.79 -4.93 0.74
N GLY A 90 -9.98 -3.85 1.51
CA GLY A 90 -11.26 -3.53 2.13
C GLY A 90 -12.39 -3.29 1.11
N ARG A 91 -12.09 -2.62 0.00
CA ARG A 91 -13.05 -2.48 -1.11
C ARG A 91 -13.35 -3.81 -1.79
N ALA A 92 -12.35 -4.68 -1.97
CA ALA A 92 -12.53 -6.02 -2.53
C ALA A 92 -13.45 -6.90 -1.66
N VAL A 93 -13.27 -6.87 -0.33
CA VAL A 93 -14.14 -7.56 0.63
C VAL A 93 -15.58 -7.06 0.53
N ARG A 94 -15.77 -5.72 0.52
CA ARG A 94 -17.11 -5.11 0.36
C ARG A 94 -17.77 -5.44 -0.98
N ALA A 95 -16.96 -5.65 -2.03
CA ALA A 95 -17.43 -6.06 -3.35
C ALA A 95 -17.71 -7.58 -3.46
N GLY A 96 -17.51 -8.37 -2.39
CA GLY A 96 -17.81 -9.79 -2.38
C GLY A 96 -16.70 -10.70 -2.93
N ALA A 97 -15.43 -10.26 -2.92
CA ALA A 97 -14.27 -11.06 -3.36
C ALA A 97 -13.95 -12.27 -2.47
N GLY A 98 -14.72 -12.51 -1.41
CA GLY A 98 -14.58 -13.67 -0.53
C GLY A 98 -13.19 -13.78 0.09
N ARG A 99 -12.58 -14.96 0.02
CA ARG A 99 -11.29 -15.27 0.66
C ARG A 99 -10.14 -14.42 0.12
N GLU A 100 -10.12 -14.10 -1.18
CA GLU A 100 -9.03 -13.33 -1.80
C GLU A 100 -9.01 -11.89 -1.28
N GLY A 101 -10.17 -11.24 -1.20
CA GLY A 101 -10.28 -9.90 -0.63
C GLY A 101 -9.85 -9.84 0.83
N THR A 102 -10.27 -10.82 1.64
CA THR A 102 -9.89 -10.91 3.06
C THR A 102 -8.39 -11.17 3.21
N ALA A 103 -7.82 -12.08 2.41
CA ALA A 103 -6.38 -12.36 2.44
C ALA A 103 -5.57 -11.10 2.08
N ALA A 104 -5.96 -10.38 1.02
CA ALA A 104 -5.28 -9.16 0.60
C ALA A 104 -5.36 -8.07 1.68
N LEU A 105 -6.51 -7.90 2.33
CA LEU A 105 -6.68 -6.99 3.46
C LEU A 105 -5.79 -7.38 4.65
N VAL A 106 -5.87 -8.64 5.10
CA VAL A 106 -5.12 -9.12 6.26
C VAL A 106 -3.61 -9.02 6.04
N LEU A 107 -3.11 -9.41 4.87
CA LEU A 107 -1.69 -9.34 4.56
C LEU A 107 -1.16 -7.90 4.57
N ASN A 108 -1.85 -6.99 3.88
CA ASN A 108 -1.45 -5.58 3.88
C ASN A 108 -1.52 -4.97 5.28
N SER A 109 -2.59 -5.24 6.05
CA SER A 109 -2.74 -4.73 7.42
C SER A 109 -1.69 -5.30 8.38
N LEU A 110 -1.36 -6.58 8.25
CA LEU A 110 -0.34 -7.23 9.08
C LEU A 110 1.03 -6.63 8.82
N ILE A 111 1.43 -6.49 7.55
CA ILE A 111 2.73 -5.91 7.19
C ILE A 111 2.79 -4.44 7.63
N LEU A 112 1.73 -3.67 7.37
CA LEU A 112 1.65 -2.28 7.83
C LEU A 112 1.79 -2.18 9.35
N THR A 113 1.13 -3.05 10.10
CA THR A 113 1.25 -3.08 11.56
C THR A 113 2.66 -3.43 12.00
N LEU A 114 3.29 -4.45 11.41
CA LEU A 114 4.67 -4.84 11.75
C LEU A 114 5.69 -3.74 11.44
N VAL A 115 5.44 -2.94 10.41
CA VAL A 115 6.31 -1.82 10.01
C VAL A 115 6.10 -0.61 10.92
N VAL A 116 4.85 -0.26 11.22
CA VAL A 116 4.51 0.99 11.92
C VAL A 116 4.53 0.81 13.44
N ALA A 117 4.11 -0.35 13.97
CA ALA A 117 3.95 -0.57 15.42
C ALA A 117 5.25 -0.39 16.21
N PRO A 118 6.44 -0.88 15.79
CA PRO A 118 7.67 -0.65 16.53
C PRO A 118 7.96 0.85 16.71
N SER A 119 7.73 1.63 15.65
CA SER A 119 7.94 3.09 15.68
C SER A 119 6.95 3.80 16.62
N LEU A 120 5.70 3.32 16.69
CA LEU A 120 4.70 3.86 17.62
C LEU A 120 5.00 3.48 19.07
N VAL A 121 5.38 2.23 19.32
CA VAL A 121 5.72 1.73 20.66
C VAL A 121 6.93 2.47 21.20
N ASP A 122 7.98 2.62 20.38
CA ASP A 122 9.16 3.37 20.76
C ASP A 122 8.80 4.79 21.19
N ARG A 123 7.94 5.48 20.42
CA ARG A 123 7.47 6.82 20.79
C ARG A 123 6.60 6.87 22.04
N LEU A 124 5.70 5.90 22.24
CA LEU A 124 4.84 5.87 23.43
C LEU A 124 5.63 5.60 24.72
N LEU A 125 6.78 4.92 24.63
CA LEU A 125 7.63 4.61 25.77
C LEU A 125 8.65 5.72 26.10
N HIS A 126 8.98 6.59 25.13
CA HIS A 126 9.96 7.66 25.27
C HIS A 126 9.33 9.07 25.31
N LEU A 127 7.99 9.16 25.39
CA LEU A 127 7.22 10.37 25.72
C LEU A 127 6.85 10.36 27.20
#